data_AF-A0AAE0EZ28-F1
#
_entry.id   AF-A0AAE0EZ28-F1
#
_cell.length_a   1.000
_cell.length_b   1.000
_cell.length_c   1.000
_cell.angle_alpha   90.00
_cell.angle_beta   90.00
_cell.angle_gamma   90.00
#
_symmetry.space_group_name_H-M   'P 1'
#
loop_
_entity.id
_entity.type
_entity.pdbx_description
1 polymer ?
#
loop_
_entity_poly.entity_id
_entity_poly.type
_entity_poly.pdbx_seq_one_letter_code
_entity_poly.pdbx_strand_id
1 'polypeptide(L)'
;MGLLPRFVTWFVDEKYDSYCATFPPPEAYPVKVLVITCSPMKEGSASIEMVNYFLSEYKKVRPQDVVEVLDLTAGELPPFSAAHAAVKYSTWGASKEPPVELKDDWEYTTALIERLITYDKFIFGVSMWNMTFPHTLKLFFDHIIQPHLVQPPACQCFVPTPPR
;
A
#
# COMPACT_ATOMS: atom_id res chain seq x y z
N MET A 1 -27.10 33.48 -0.80
CA MET A 1 -26.48 33.22 0.53
C MET A 1 -27.35 32.17 1.21
N GLY A 2 -27.10 30.87 1.18
CA GLY A 2 -25.86 30.12 1.03
C GLY A 2 -25.82 29.06 2.13
N LEU A 3 -26.82 28.16 2.15
CA LEU A 3 -26.82 26.96 2.99
C LEU A 3 -25.98 25.89 2.29
N LEU A 4 -24.93 25.39 2.95
CA LEU A 4 -24.50 23.98 2.85
C LEU A 4 -23.86 23.53 4.18
N PRO A 5 -24.01 22.24 4.54
CA PRO A 5 -23.89 21.75 5.91
C PRO A 5 -22.46 21.36 6.31
N ARG A 6 -22.22 21.39 7.63
CA ARG A 6 -21.02 20.92 8.30
C ARG A 6 -20.80 19.42 8.02
N PHE A 7 -19.66 19.15 7.40
CA PHE A 7 -18.73 18.03 7.61
C PHE A 7 -19.29 16.67 8.00
N VAL A 8 -19.10 15.73 7.07
CA VAL A 8 -19.05 14.28 7.31
C VAL A 8 -17.97 14.00 8.36
N THR A 9 -18.38 13.69 9.59
CA THR A 9 -17.50 13.08 10.60
C THR A 9 -17.33 11.61 10.28
N TRP A 10 -16.14 11.24 9.81
CA TRP A 10 -15.67 9.86 9.84
C TRP A 10 -15.42 9.48 11.31
N PHE A 11 -15.99 8.37 11.78
CA PHE A 11 -15.60 7.78 13.07
C PHE A 11 -14.16 7.29 12.94
N VAL A 12 -13.22 8.12 13.38
CA VAL A 12 -11.82 7.77 13.55
C VAL A 12 -11.58 7.75 15.06
N ASP A 13 -11.19 6.59 15.57
CA ASP A 13 -10.92 6.31 16.99
C ASP A 13 -9.92 7.33 17.58
N GLU A 14 -10.13 7.82 18.81
CA GLU A 14 -9.20 8.70 19.54
C GLU A 14 -7.76 8.14 19.59
N LYS A 15 -7.63 6.81 19.53
CA LYS A 15 -6.33 6.15 19.47
C LYS A 15 -5.60 6.46 18.15
N TYR A 16 -6.30 6.62 17.03
CA TYR A 16 -5.73 6.93 15.72
C TYR A 16 -5.26 8.39 15.63
N ASP A 17 -5.97 9.33 16.27
CA ASP A 17 -5.54 10.73 16.38
C ASP A 17 -4.21 10.88 17.12
N SER A 18 -3.96 10.05 18.15
CA SER A 18 -2.69 10.06 18.88
C SER A 18 -1.49 9.59 18.03
N TYR A 19 -1.72 8.71 17.05
CA TYR A 19 -0.68 8.31 16.09
C TYR A 19 -0.40 9.43 15.09
N CYS A 20 -1.44 10.08 14.55
CA CYS A 20 -1.28 11.19 13.61
C CYS A 20 -0.62 12.43 14.24
N ALA A 21 -0.80 12.66 15.54
CA ALA A 21 -0.18 13.77 16.28
C ALA A 21 1.36 13.66 16.40
N THR A 22 1.94 12.47 16.19
CA THR A 22 3.40 12.27 16.19
C THR A 22 4.06 12.58 14.85
N PHE A 23 3.28 12.73 13.78
CA PHE A 23 3.79 13.11 12.47
C PHE A 23 3.59 14.61 12.25
N PRO A 24 4.63 15.37 11.88
CA PRO A 24 4.46 16.78 11.55
C PRO A 24 3.43 16.92 10.42
N PRO A 25 2.65 18.01 10.39
CA PRO A 25 1.62 18.19 9.37
C PRO A 25 2.26 18.07 7.97
N PRO A 26 1.61 17.39 7.02
CA PRO A 26 2.17 17.05 5.70
C PRO A 26 2.47 18.25 4.80
N GLU A 27 2.37 19.47 5.33
CA GLU A 27 2.73 20.74 4.68
C GLU A 27 4.17 21.17 5.00
N ALA A 28 4.82 20.54 5.99
CA ALA A 28 6.10 21.00 6.53
C ALA A 28 7.35 20.40 5.85
N TYR A 29 7.21 19.39 5.00
CA TYR A 29 8.34 18.71 4.35
C TYR A 29 7.96 18.18 2.95
N PRO A 30 8.94 18.01 2.04
CA PRO A 30 8.70 17.35 0.77
C PRO A 30 8.28 15.90 1.00
N VAL A 31 7.15 15.52 0.43
CA VAL A 31 6.53 14.21 0.64
C VAL A 31 6.92 13.26 -0.49
N LYS A 32 7.14 11.98 -0.18
CA LYS A 32 7.33 10.93 -1.19
C LYS A 32 6.00 10.28 -1.54
N VAL A 33 5.65 10.35 -2.83
CA VAL A 33 4.40 9.83 -3.39
C VAL A 33 4.71 8.66 -4.32
N LEU A 34 4.11 7.51 -4.06
CA LEU A 34 4.14 6.38 -4.97
C LEU A 34 2.83 6.28 -5.75
N VAL A 35 2.94 6.33 -7.07
CA VAL A 35 1.83 6.13 -7.99
C VAL A 35 1.89 4.70 -8.51
N ILE A 36 0.84 3.92 -8.27
CA ILE A 36 0.76 2.52 -8.67
C ILE A 36 -0.22 2.41 -9.83
N THR A 37 0.25 1.94 -10.98
CA THR A 37 -0.58 1.69 -12.16
C THR A 37 -0.61 0.20 -12.48
N CYS A 38 -1.76 -0.30 -12.92
CA CYS A 38 -1.95 -1.74 -13.16
C CYS A 38 -2.69 -2.07 -14.46
N SER A 39 -2.91 -1.07 -15.33
CA SER A 39 -3.64 -1.29 -16.58
C SER A 39 -2.71 -1.77 -17.70
N PRO A 40 -2.98 -2.94 -18.31
CA PRO A 40 -2.16 -3.45 -19.41
C PRO A 40 -2.35 -2.66 -20.72
N MET A 41 -3.40 -1.84 -20.82
CA MET A 41 -3.66 -1.00 -22.01
C MET A 41 -2.69 0.19 -22.15
N LYS A 42 -1.84 0.46 -21.15
CA LYS A 42 -0.85 1.56 -21.15
C LYS A 42 -1.47 2.90 -21.61
N GLU A 43 -1.04 3.43 -22.75
CA GLU A 43 -1.51 4.69 -23.36
C GLU A 43 -3.02 4.68 -23.64
N GLY A 44 -3.62 3.51 -23.90
CA GLY A 44 -5.07 3.36 -24.08
C GLY A 44 -5.87 3.26 -22.77
N SER A 45 -5.23 3.44 -21.61
CA SER A 45 -5.88 3.28 -20.31
C SER A 45 -6.48 4.57 -19.76
N ALA A 46 -7.81 4.60 -19.63
CA ALA A 46 -8.50 5.71 -18.96
C ALA A 46 -8.08 5.88 -17.48
N SER A 47 -7.74 4.80 -16.78
CA SER A 47 -7.25 4.91 -15.39
C SER A 47 -5.86 5.57 -15.31
N ILE A 48 -4.99 5.33 -16.29
CA ILE A 48 -3.67 5.98 -16.35
C ILE A 48 -3.82 7.44 -16.79
N GLU A 49 -4.69 7.72 -17.76
CA GLU A 49 -5.00 9.08 -18.19
C GLU A 49 -5.50 9.94 -17.01
N MET A 50 -6.43 9.42 -16.21
CA MET A 50 -6.95 10.12 -15.04
C MET A 50 -5.87 10.37 -13.97
N VAL A 51 -4.99 9.39 -13.74
CA VAL A 51 -3.84 9.57 -12.83
C VAL A 51 -2.89 10.64 -13.35
N ASN A 52 -2.56 10.64 -14.64
CA ASN A 52 -1.68 11.65 -15.23
C ASN A 52 -2.27 13.06 -15.11
N TYR A 53 -3.58 13.20 -15.35
CA TYR A 53 -4.28 14.46 -15.14
C TYR A 53 -4.20 14.90 -13.66
N PHE A 54 -4.51 14.00 -12.72
CA PHE A 54 -4.40 14.28 -11.29
C PHE A 54 -2.98 14.73 -10.91
N LEU A 55 -1.94 14.03 -11.37
CA LEU A 55 -0.55 14.37 -11.09
C LEU A 55 -0.15 15.73 -11.67
N SER A 56 -0.72 16.10 -12.82
CA SER A 56 -0.48 17.41 -13.43
C SER A 56 -1.01 18.56 -12.56
N GLU A 57 -2.17 18.39 -11.92
CA GLU A 57 -2.72 19.37 -10.98
C GLU A 57 -2.04 19.30 -9.61
N TYR A 58 -1.72 18.09 -9.13
CA TYR A 58 -1.02 17.87 -7.87
C TYR A 58 0.32 18.60 -7.82
N LYS A 59 1.13 18.48 -8.88
CA LYS A 59 2.45 19.13 -8.96
C LYS A 59 2.39 20.66 -8.99
N LYS A 60 1.27 21.26 -9.42
CA LYS A 60 1.08 22.72 -9.35
C LYS A 60 0.94 23.20 -7.90
N VAL A 61 0.32 22.38 -7.06
CA VAL A 61 0.08 22.69 -5.64
C VAL A 61 1.25 22.27 -4.75
N ARG A 62 1.91 21.15 -5.09
CA ARG A 62 3.02 20.55 -4.35
C ARG A 62 4.23 20.28 -5.25
N PRO A 63 4.90 21.31 -5.80
CA PRO A 63 6.02 21.15 -6.72
C PRO A 63 7.26 20.50 -6.09
N GLN A 64 7.38 20.54 -4.76
CA GLN A 64 8.50 19.97 -3.99
C GLN A 64 8.36 18.48 -3.69
N ASP A 65 7.18 17.89 -3.89
CA ASP A 65 6.94 16.47 -3.59
C ASP A 65 7.61 15.59 -4.64
N VAL A 66 8.20 14.49 -4.18
CA VAL A 66 8.86 13.50 -5.03
C VAL A 66 7.84 12.46 -5.46
N VAL A 67 7.60 12.33 -6.76
CA VAL A 67 6.63 11.39 -7.32
C VAL A 67 7.35 10.29 -8.08
N GLU A 68 7.16 9.04 -7.66
CA GLU A 68 7.60 7.84 -8.37
C GLU A 68 6.40 7.08 -8.94
N VAL A 69 6.59 6.42 -10.08
CA VAL A 69 5.56 5.58 -10.72
C VAL A 69 6.03 4.14 -10.72
N LEU A 70 5.21 3.25 -10.16
CA LEU A 70 5.36 1.81 -10.19
C LEU A 70 4.27 1.22 -11.11
N ASP A 71 4.70 0.70 -12.25
CA ASP A 71 3.83 0.02 -13.20
C ASP A 71 3.87 -1.50 -12.97
N LEU A 72 2.81 -2.03 -12.37
CA LEU A 72 2.72 -3.45 -12.01
C LEU A 72 2.65 -4.38 -13.23
N THR A 73 2.40 -3.85 -14.43
CA THR A 73 2.36 -4.64 -15.67
C THR A 73 3.68 -4.70 -16.39
N ALA A 74 4.71 -3.98 -15.92
CA ALA A 74 6.05 -3.98 -16.53
C ALA A 74 6.88 -5.26 -16.24
N GLY A 75 6.37 -6.17 -15.40
CA GLY A 75 6.90 -7.54 -15.28
C GLY A 75 7.81 -7.81 -14.07
N GLU A 76 7.73 -6.99 -13.02
CA GLU A 76 8.64 -7.07 -11.87
C GLU A 76 8.13 -7.88 -10.67
N LEU A 77 6.89 -8.38 -10.71
CA LEU A 77 6.31 -9.13 -9.59
C LEU A 77 6.49 -10.64 -9.78
N PRO A 78 7.29 -11.32 -8.94
CA PRO A 78 7.38 -12.77 -8.96
C PRO A 78 6.03 -13.40 -8.57
N PRO A 79 5.72 -14.63 -9.00
CA PRO A 79 4.54 -15.33 -8.53
C PRO A 79 4.58 -15.60 -7.03
N PHE A 80 3.45 -15.45 -6.36
CA PHE A 80 3.31 -15.80 -4.96
C PHE A 80 3.16 -17.33 -4.81
N SER A 81 4.27 -18.01 -4.54
CA SER A 81 4.37 -19.48 -4.54
C SER A 81 3.93 -20.13 -3.21
N ALA A 82 3.88 -21.47 -3.20
CA ALA A 82 3.63 -22.23 -1.97
C ALA A 82 4.69 -21.97 -0.87
N ALA A 83 5.95 -21.70 -1.27
CA ALA A 83 7.01 -21.30 -0.34
C ALA A 83 6.68 -19.97 0.36
N HIS A 84 6.22 -18.97 -0.39
CA HIS A 84 5.78 -17.69 0.19
C HIS A 84 4.63 -17.88 1.18
N ALA A 85 3.65 -18.72 0.83
CA ALA A 85 2.56 -19.05 1.74
C ALA A 85 3.06 -19.75 3.01
N ALA A 86 3.99 -20.72 2.88
CA ALA A 86 4.58 -21.41 4.02
C ALA A 86 5.32 -20.44 4.96
N VAL A 87 6.10 -19.50 4.41
CA VAL A 87 6.76 -18.45 5.20
C VAL A 87 5.72 -17.58 5.92
N LYS A 88 4.72 -17.08 5.20
CA LYS A 88 3.63 -16.26 5.77
C LYS A 88 2.92 -16.96 6.94
N TYR A 89 2.63 -18.25 6.82
CA TYR A 89 1.98 -19.00 7.89
C TYR A 89 2.94 -19.33 9.04
N SER A 90 4.22 -19.60 8.77
CA SER A 90 5.23 -19.82 9.82
C SER A 90 5.44 -18.58 10.68
N THR A 91 5.38 -17.40 10.06
CA THR A 91 5.53 -16.08 10.70
C THR A 91 4.24 -15.59 11.37
N TRP A 92 3.12 -16.29 11.18
CA TRP A 92 1.90 -16.08 11.95
C TRP A 92 2.03 -16.59 13.40
N GLY A 93 3.00 -17.47 13.66
CA GLY A 93 3.33 -18.00 14.99
C GLY A 93 4.30 -17.10 15.78
N ALA A 94 4.99 -17.67 16.78
CA ALA A 94 5.89 -16.94 17.66
C ALA A 94 7.20 -16.45 17.01
N SER A 95 7.59 -17.02 15.86
CA SER A 95 8.80 -16.62 15.13
C SER A 95 8.50 -15.52 14.13
N LYS A 96 9.25 -14.42 14.20
CA LYS A 96 9.14 -13.28 13.28
C LYS A 96 9.99 -13.43 12.01
N GLU A 97 10.86 -14.42 11.98
CA GLU A 97 11.82 -14.64 10.90
C GLU A 97 11.40 -15.79 9.99
N PRO A 98 11.62 -15.69 8.67
CA PRO A 98 11.42 -16.80 7.75
C PRO A 98 12.37 -17.97 8.09
N PRO A 99 11.96 -19.23 7.89
CA PRO A 99 12.87 -20.36 7.93
C PRO A 99 14.05 -20.15 6.98
N VAL A 100 15.26 -20.55 7.38
CA VAL A 100 16.51 -20.34 6.61
C VAL A 100 16.38 -20.85 5.16
N GLU A 101 15.70 -21.98 4.98
CA GLU A 101 15.48 -22.64 3.68
C GLU A 101 14.58 -21.84 2.73
N LEU A 102 13.74 -20.95 3.25
CA LEU A 102 12.75 -20.18 2.48
C LEU A 102 13.07 -18.68 2.48
N LYS A 103 14.25 -18.30 2.97
CA LYS A 103 14.65 -16.90 3.12
C LYS A 103 14.76 -16.21 1.77
N ASP A 104 15.35 -16.87 0.79
CA ASP A 104 15.56 -16.33 -0.56
C ASP A 104 14.21 -16.09 -1.27
N ASP A 105 13.24 -16.99 -1.09
CA ASP A 105 11.87 -16.81 -1.60
C ASP A 105 11.14 -15.64 -0.94
N TRP A 106 11.53 -15.25 0.28
CA TRP A 106 10.89 -14.16 1.04
C TRP A 106 11.57 -12.80 0.85
N GLU A 107 12.79 -12.79 0.30
CA GLU A 107 13.62 -11.59 0.18
C GLU A 107 12.91 -10.50 -0.65
N TYR A 108 12.33 -10.87 -1.79
CA TYR A 108 11.58 -9.94 -2.63
C TYR A 108 10.43 -9.28 -1.87
N THR A 109 9.66 -10.07 -1.11
CA THR A 109 8.51 -9.59 -0.34
C THR A 109 8.95 -8.58 0.72
N THR A 110 10.04 -8.90 1.43
CA THR A 110 10.59 -8.03 2.48
C THR A 110 11.13 -6.74 1.88
N ALA A 111 11.95 -6.82 0.84
CA ALA A 111 12.51 -5.66 0.14
C ALA A 111 11.43 -4.75 -0.47
N LEU A 112 10.36 -5.34 -1.02
CA LEU A 112 9.22 -4.58 -1.52
C LEU A 112 8.53 -3.81 -0.39
N ILE A 113 8.26 -4.46 0.75
CA ILE A 113 7.62 -3.79 1.89
C ILE A 113 8.54 -2.69 2.45
N GLU A 114 9.83 -2.97 2.62
CA GLU A 114 10.83 -1.99 3.06
C GLU A 114 10.92 -0.77 2.14
N ARG A 115 10.78 -0.97 0.83
CA ARG A 115 10.66 0.14 -0.13
C ARG A 115 9.37 0.93 0.11
N LEU A 116 8.24 0.24 0.28
CA LEU A 116 6.92 0.87 0.40
C LEU A 116 6.78 1.73 1.67
N ILE A 117 7.35 1.30 2.79
CA ILE A 117 7.31 2.10 4.04
C ILE A 117 8.05 3.44 3.95
N THR A 118 8.87 3.66 2.91
CA THR A 118 9.55 4.94 2.69
C THR A 118 8.67 6.01 2.05
N TYR A 119 7.46 5.66 1.59
CA TYR A 119 6.51 6.59 1.00
C TYR A 119 5.46 7.03 2.00
N ASP A 120 5.06 8.29 1.89
CA ASP A 120 4.03 8.89 2.73
C ASP A 120 2.63 8.78 2.10
N LYS A 121 2.55 8.75 0.76
CA LYS A 121 1.29 8.75 0.01
C LYS A 121 1.31 7.71 -1.09
N PHE A 122 0.16 7.06 -1.27
CA PHE A 122 -0.08 6.13 -2.37
C PHE A 122 -1.23 6.63 -3.24
N ILE A 123 -1.04 6.61 -4.55
CA ILE A 123 -2.07 6.91 -5.55
C ILE A 123 -2.24 5.66 -6.40
N PHE A 124 -3.46 5.14 -6.50
CA PHE A 124 -3.76 3.93 -7.27
C PHE A 124 -4.54 4.26 -8.54
N GLY A 125 -3.92 4.02 -9.69
CA GLY A 125 -4.56 4.05 -11.02
C GLY A 125 -5.09 2.67 -11.39
N VAL A 126 -6.27 2.33 -10.90
CA VAL A 126 -6.87 0.99 -11.04
C VAL A 126 -7.92 0.98 -12.14
N SER A 127 -7.76 0.06 -13.09
CA SER A 127 -8.81 -0.25 -14.08
C SER A 127 -9.68 -1.39 -13.59
N MET A 128 -10.93 -1.44 -14.04
CA MET A 128 -11.80 -2.59 -13.77
C MET A 128 -11.65 -3.64 -14.88
N TRP A 129 -11.36 -4.88 -14.49
CA TRP A 129 -11.25 -6.05 -15.36
C TRP A 129 -12.07 -7.19 -14.77
N ASN A 130 -13.05 -7.72 -15.52
CA ASN A 130 -13.90 -8.83 -15.06
C ASN A 130 -14.54 -8.61 -13.67
N MET A 131 -15.12 -7.42 -13.44
CA MET A 131 -15.76 -7.03 -12.16
C MET A 131 -14.80 -6.95 -10.96
N THR A 132 -13.49 -6.94 -11.20
CA THR A 132 -12.46 -6.80 -10.17
C THR A 132 -11.31 -5.92 -10.68
N PHE A 133 -10.23 -5.83 -9.91
CA PHE A 133 -8.97 -5.20 -10.33
C PHE A 133 -8.06 -6.20 -11.07
N PRO A 134 -7.07 -5.73 -11.86
CA PRO A 134 -6.17 -6.60 -12.61
C PRO A 134 -5.40 -7.57 -11.71
N HIS A 135 -5.12 -8.77 -12.23
CA HIS A 135 -4.42 -9.82 -11.48
C HIS A 135 -3.04 -9.37 -10.96
N THR A 136 -2.36 -8.44 -11.64
CA THR A 136 -1.08 -7.87 -11.19
C THR A 136 -1.22 -7.08 -9.90
N LEU A 137 -2.33 -6.34 -9.73
CA LEU A 137 -2.61 -5.64 -8.47
C LEU A 137 -2.94 -6.62 -7.35
N LYS A 138 -3.63 -7.73 -7.67
CA LYS A 138 -3.85 -8.82 -6.70
C LYS A 138 -2.53 -9.43 -6.23
N LEU A 139 -1.65 -9.75 -7.17
CA LEU A 139 -0.33 -10.30 -6.87
C LEU A 139 0.52 -9.33 -6.03
N PHE A 140 0.49 -8.03 -6.36
CA PHE A 140 1.11 -7.00 -5.53
C PHE A 140 0.61 -7.03 -4.09
N PHE A 141 -0.71 -7.08 -3.88
CA PHE A 141 -1.28 -7.19 -2.54
C PHE A 141 -0.91 -8.49 -1.83
N ASP A 142 -0.78 -9.60 -2.55
CA ASP A 142 -0.34 -10.87 -1.97
C ASP A 142 1.07 -10.77 -1.40
N HIS A 143 1.96 -10.00 -2.03
CA HIS A 143 3.28 -9.69 -1.48
C HIS A 143 3.23 -8.70 -0.31
N ILE A 144 2.48 -7.60 -0.39
CA ILE A 144 2.65 -6.53 0.59
C ILE A 144 1.81 -6.72 1.85
N ILE A 145 0.70 -7.46 1.78
CA ILE A 145 -0.17 -7.69 2.95
C ILE A 145 0.39 -8.85 3.76
N GLN A 146 1.44 -8.56 4.53
CA GLN A 146 2.04 -9.51 5.47
C GLN A 146 1.81 -9.13 6.93
N PRO A 147 1.40 -10.10 7.76
CA PRO A 147 1.32 -9.88 9.20
C PRO A 147 2.71 -9.51 9.72
N HIS A 148 2.78 -8.62 10.72
CA HIS A 148 4.02 -8.17 11.39
C HIS A 148 4.97 -7.24 10.61
N LEU A 149 4.89 -7.17 9.28
CA LEU A 149 5.72 -6.25 8.49
C LEU A 149 5.02 -4.92 8.17
N VAL A 150 3.71 -4.96 7.88
CA VAL A 150 2.92 -3.74 7.56
C VAL A 150 2.15 -3.21 8.76
N GLN A 151 1.91 -4.03 9.78
CA GLN A 151 1.23 -3.58 11.00
C GLN A 151 2.26 -3.08 12.02
N PRO A 152 2.12 -1.85 12.55
CA PRO A 152 3.01 -1.38 13.59
C PRO A 152 2.86 -2.27 14.84
N PRO A 153 3.96 -2.54 15.57
CA PRO A 153 3.96 -3.47 16.70
C PRO A 153 2.95 -3.12 17.80
N ALA A 154 2.57 -1.84 17.91
CA ALA A 154 1.57 -1.36 18.89
C ALA A 154 0.10 -1.50 18.44
N CYS A 155 -0.16 -1.82 17.17
CA CYS A 155 -1.51 -2.11 16.65
C CYS A 155 -1.80 -3.61 16.52
N GLN A 156 -1.01 -4.46 17.19
CA GLN A 156 -1.39 -5.85 17.47
C GLN A 156 -2.52 -5.88 18.50
N CYS A 157 -3.68 -5.34 18.14
CA CYS A 157 -4.93 -5.62 18.80
C CYS A 157 -5.27 -7.08 18.47
N PHE A 158 -4.68 -7.97 19.27
CA PHE A 158 -5.01 -9.38 19.35
C PHE A 158 -6.53 -9.47 19.51
N VAL A 159 -7.26 -9.83 18.44
CA VAL A 159 -8.57 -10.45 18.63
C VAL A 159 -8.25 -11.74 19.35
N PRO A 160 -8.66 -11.93 20.62
CA PRO A 160 -8.42 -13.20 21.28
C PRO A 160 -9.09 -14.27 20.42
N THR A 161 -8.30 -15.21 19.91
CA THR A 161 -8.88 -16.43 19.36
C THR A 161 -9.72 -17.04 20.47
N PRO A 162 -11.04 -17.23 20.29
CA PRO A 162 -11.82 -17.92 21.31
C PRO A 162 -11.19 -19.31 21.50
N PRO A 163 -11.13 -19.82 22.75
CA PRO A 163 -10.61 -21.15 23.00
C PRO A 163 -11.39 -22.15 22.14
N ARG A 164 -10.65 -23.02 21.47
CA ARG A 164 -11.22 -24.16 20.74
C ARG A 164 -11.99 -25.09 21.66
#